data_AF-A0A317JUN9-F1
#
_entry.id   AF-A0A317JUN9-F1
#
_cell.length_a   1.000
_cell.length_b   1.000
_cell.length_c   1.000
_cell.angle_alpha   90.00
_cell.angle_beta   90.00
_cell.angle_gamma   90.00
#
_symmetry.space_group_name_H-M   'P 1'
#
loop_
_entity.id
_entity.type
_entity.pdbx_description
1 polymer ?
#
loop_
_entity_poly.entity_id
_entity_poly.type
_entity_poly.pdbx_seq_one_letter_code
_entity_poly.pdbx_strand_id
1 'polypeptide(L)'
;MLLLAFNLRPHERVKALAERLLDEGARVDLLVLSDKNWDDLADRPNLHILALRGAEKRHPVMRVERILVTRAPEKVLNGLGRLTGDGAAGRPVRSLQRRQERLSKAFHRRVFMKTYQNFRPLVLSRIFDKRLPGLGLDHVDMIVASDALSVTLGWKLARRFPNAVATTSLDPPPVSEAAARR
;
A
#
# COMPACT_ATOMS: atom_id res chain seq x y z
N MET A 1 7.54 -19.06 -4.38
CA MET A 1 6.85 -18.57 -3.16
C MET A 1 6.69 -17.07 -3.22
N LEU A 2 5.64 -16.52 -2.62
CA LEU A 2 5.35 -15.10 -2.65
C LEU A 2 5.44 -14.49 -1.23
N LEU A 3 6.33 -13.53 -1.03
CA LEU A 3 6.48 -12.79 0.23
C LEU A 3 6.02 -11.34 0.03
N LEU A 4 5.04 -10.89 0.80
CA LEU A 4 4.49 -9.55 0.72
C LEU A 4 4.99 -8.71 1.90
N ALA A 5 5.72 -7.64 1.62
CA ALA A 5 6.28 -6.73 2.63
C ALA A 5 6.12 -5.26 2.20
N PHE A 6 5.03 -4.64 2.63
CA PHE A 6 4.63 -3.28 2.29
C PHE A 6 5.03 -2.23 3.33
N ASN A 7 5.60 -2.65 4.46
CA ASN A 7 6.27 -1.71 5.35
C ASN A 7 7.49 -1.09 4.65
N LEU A 8 7.60 0.24 4.74
CA LEU A 8 8.72 0.96 4.14
C LEU A 8 10.04 0.51 4.72
N ARG A 9 10.09 0.25 6.03
CA ARG A 9 11.21 -0.40 6.70
C ARG A 9 10.75 -1.81 7.11
N PRO A 10 11.20 -2.87 6.41
CA PRO A 10 10.86 -4.22 6.80
C PRO A 10 11.43 -4.50 8.19
N HIS A 11 10.68 -5.26 8.99
CA HIS A 11 11.17 -5.71 10.30
C HIS A 11 12.23 -6.80 10.08
N GLU A 12 13.25 -6.89 10.95
CA GLU A 12 14.35 -7.87 10.85
C GLU A 12 13.84 -9.30 10.65
N ARG A 13 12.80 -9.70 11.40
CA ARG A 13 12.11 -10.99 11.24
C ARG A 13 11.62 -11.29 9.81
N VAL A 14 11.25 -10.28 9.03
CA VAL A 14 10.82 -10.47 7.63
C VAL A 14 12.04 -10.69 6.72
N LYS A 15 13.14 -9.98 6.97
CA LYS A 15 14.42 -10.22 6.28
C LYS A 15 14.94 -11.63 6.59
N ALA A 16 14.97 -12.00 7.87
CA ALA A 16 15.39 -13.32 8.33
C ALA A 16 14.52 -14.44 7.73
N LEU A 17 13.22 -14.23 7.56
CA LEU A 17 12.36 -15.18 6.86
C LEU A 17 12.76 -15.30 5.38
N ALA A 18 12.99 -14.18 4.69
CA ALA A 18 13.40 -14.20 3.28
C ALA A 18 14.75 -14.93 3.12
N GLU A 19 15.72 -14.64 3.99
CA GLU A 19 17.02 -15.31 4.05
C GLU A 19 16.86 -16.82 4.26
N ARG A 20 16.12 -17.23 5.29
CA ARG A 20 15.87 -18.65 5.57
C ARG A 20 15.28 -19.38 4.37
N LEU A 21 14.27 -18.80 3.72
CA LEU A 21 13.64 -19.40 2.54
C LEU A 21 14.62 -19.50 1.35
N LEU A 22 15.47 -18.50 1.15
CA LEU A 22 16.48 -18.52 0.10
C LEU A 22 17.58 -19.55 0.38
N ASP A 23 17.99 -19.69 1.64
CA ASP A 23 18.99 -20.66 2.09
C ASP A 23 18.46 -22.11 1.99
N GLU A 24 17.15 -22.31 2.15
CA GLU A 24 16.45 -23.57 1.84
C GLU A 24 16.35 -23.85 0.32
N GLY A 25 16.86 -22.96 -0.54
CA GLY A 25 16.84 -23.09 -1.99
C GLY A 25 15.51 -22.70 -2.64
N ALA A 26 14.60 -22.08 -1.90
CA ALA A 26 13.31 -21.66 -2.43
C ALA A 26 13.45 -20.46 -3.37
N ARG A 27 12.62 -20.43 -4.42
CA ARG A 27 12.42 -19.23 -5.23
C ARG A 27 11.45 -18.29 -4.53
N VAL A 28 11.88 -17.08 -4.22
CA VAL A 28 11.11 -16.08 -3.47
C VAL A 28 10.81 -14.87 -4.36
N ASP A 29 9.53 -14.66 -4.64
CA ASP A 29 9.00 -13.45 -5.26
C ASP A 29 8.59 -12.46 -4.16
N LEU A 30 9.40 -11.42 -3.99
CA LEU A 30 9.26 -10.45 -2.92
C LEU A 30 8.54 -9.19 -3.41
N LEU A 31 7.29 -9.01 -2.99
CA LEU A 31 6.49 -7.82 -3.36
C LEU A 31 6.66 -6.74 -2.31
N VAL A 32 7.26 -5.62 -2.71
CA VAL A 32 7.63 -4.52 -1.81
C VAL A 32 7.19 -3.17 -2.35
N LEU A 33 7.02 -2.18 -1.45
CA LEU A 33 6.81 -0.80 -1.90
C LEU A 33 8.08 -0.15 -2.44
N SER A 34 9.24 -0.52 -1.90
CA SER A 34 10.56 -0.01 -2.25
C SER A 34 11.59 -1.11 -2.15
N ASP A 35 12.50 -1.17 -3.11
CA ASP A 35 13.64 -2.08 -3.17
C ASP A 35 14.78 -1.65 -2.23
N LYS A 36 15.01 -0.35 -2.03
CA LYS A 36 16.09 0.23 -1.20
C LYS A 36 16.42 -0.39 0.17
N ASN A 37 15.48 -1.07 0.82
CA ASN A 37 15.73 -1.68 2.15
C ASN A 37 15.99 -3.19 2.07
N TRP A 38 16.16 -3.69 0.85
CA TRP A 38 16.39 -5.08 0.49
C TRP A 38 17.66 -5.26 -0.34
N ASP A 39 18.49 -4.22 -0.42
CA ASP A 39 19.74 -4.22 -1.19
C ASP A 39 20.68 -5.35 -0.72
N ASP A 40 20.71 -5.64 0.58
CA ASP A 40 21.47 -6.75 1.19
C ASP A 40 21.14 -8.14 0.60
N LEU A 41 19.93 -8.29 0.04
CA LEU A 41 19.42 -9.54 -0.51
C LEU A 41 19.29 -9.51 -2.05
N ALA A 42 19.52 -8.36 -2.68
CA ALA A 42 19.24 -8.15 -4.10
C ALA A 42 20.09 -9.05 -5.03
N ASP A 43 21.28 -9.46 -4.58
CA ASP A 43 22.20 -10.30 -5.36
C ASP A 43 21.90 -11.80 -5.24
N ARG A 44 20.88 -12.20 -4.47
CA ARG A 44 20.53 -13.62 -4.29
C ARG A 44 19.86 -14.15 -5.56
N PRO A 45 20.36 -15.24 -6.17
CA PRO A 45 19.89 -15.72 -7.49
C PRO A 45 18.44 -16.25 -7.49
N ASN A 46 17.93 -16.63 -6.32
CA ASN A 46 16.57 -17.13 -6.14
C ASN A 46 15.58 -16.06 -5.65
N LEU A 47 16.01 -14.79 -5.57
CA LEU A 47 15.17 -13.68 -5.11
C LEU A 47 14.75 -12.79 -6.28
N HIS A 48 13.44 -12.61 -6.44
CA HIS A 48 12.86 -11.72 -7.44
C HIS A 48 12.13 -10.58 -6.72
N ILE A 49 12.73 -9.38 -6.72
CA ILE A 49 12.15 -8.21 -6.03
C ILE A 49 11.19 -7.46 -6.96
N LEU A 50 9.91 -7.48 -6.60
CA LEU A 50 8.81 -6.86 -7.32
C LEU A 50 8.41 -5.56 -6.61
N ALA A 51 9.20 -4.52 -6.85
CA ALA A 51 9.01 -3.22 -6.23
C ALA A 51 7.96 -2.35 -6.94
N LEU A 52 7.10 -1.69 -6.15
CA LEU A 52 6.09 -0.77 -6.67
C LEU A 52 6.67 0.58 -7.17
N ARG A 53 7.98 0.84 -6.99
CA ARG A 53 8.78 1.99 -7.48
C ARG A 53 7.99 3.28 -7.67
N GLY A 54 7.39 3.80 -6.59
CA GLY A 54 6.69 5.08 -6.61
C GLY A 54 5.36 5.11 -7.38
N ALA A 55 4.84 3.97 -7.84
CA ALA A 55 3.53 3.89 -8.47
C ALA A 55 2.40 4.31 -7.51
N GLU A 56 2.58 4.17 -6.18
CA GLU A 56 1.67 4.75 -5.19
C GLU A 56 1.52 6.27 -5.40
N LYS A 57 2.63 6.99 -5.63
CA LYS A 57 2.62 8.45 -5.88
C LYS A 57 2.05 8.82 -7.26
N ARG A 58 2.18 7.95 -8.26
CA ARG A 58 1.67 8.18 -9.63
C ARG A 58 0.22 7.74 -9.81
N HIS A 59 -0.36 7.01 -8.87
CA HIS A 59 -1.71 6.47 -9.02
C HIS A 59 -2.77 7.58 -8.87
N PRO A 60 -3.87 7.56 -9.66
CA PRO A 60 -4.95 8.55 -9.62
C PRO A 60 -5.71 8.69 -8.30
N VAL A 61 -5.31 7.98 -7.24
CA VAL A 61 -5.79 8.25 -5.87
C VAL A 61 -5.34 9.64 -5.41
N MET A 62 -4.19 10.14 -5.87
CA MET A 62 -3.80 11.56 -5.74
C MET A 62 -4.61 12.51 -6.68
N ARG A 63 -5.29 12.00 -7.72
CA ARG A 63 -6.22 12.84 -8.52
C ARG A 63 -7.58 12.97 -7.83
N VAL A 64 -8.06 11.88 -7.22
CA VAL A 64 -9.24 11.91 -6.36
C VAL A 64 -8.98 12.79 -5.14
N GLU A 65 -7.76 12.78 -4.59
CA GLU A 65 -7.27 13.74 -3.58
C GLU A 65 -7.46 15.19 -4.05
N ARG A 66 -7.01 15.57 -5.26
CA ARG A 66 -7.21 16.94 -5.76
C ARG A 66 -8.70 17.30 -5.79
N ILE A 67 -9.57 16.40 -6.25
CA ILE A 67 -11.03 16.63 -6.33
C ILE A 67 -11.67 16.71 -4.94
N LEU A 68 -11.31 15.83 -4.00
CA LEU A 68 -11.86 15.82 -2.64
C LEU A 68 -11.33 16.98 -1.79
N VAL A 69 -10.05 17.32 -1.91
CA VAL A 69 -9.42 18.43 -1.19
C VAL A 69 -9.88 19.78 -1.74
N THR A 70 -10.17 19.91 -3.04
CA THR A 70 -10.74 21.16 -3.58
C THR A 70 -12.23 21.30 -3.30
N ARG A 71 -13.03 20.22 -3.36
CA ARG A 71 -14.50 20.28 -3.18
C ARG A 71 -14.98 20.18 -1.73
N ALA A 72 -14.22 19.59 -0.82
CA ALA A 72 -14.63 19.48 0.58
C ALA A 72 -14.71 20.85 1.31
N PRO A 73 -13.77 21.79 1.12
CA PRO A 73 -13.89 23.13 1.71
C PRO A 73 -15.12 23.87 1.22
N GLU A 74 -15.47 23.76 -0.07
CA GLU A 74 -16.65 24.40 -0.66
C GLU A 74 -17.95 23.93 0.00
N LYS A 75 -18.10 22.62 0.26
CA LYS A 75 -19.30 22.09 0.93
C LYS A 75 -19.40 22.49 2.40
N VAL A 76 -18.27 22.52 3.11
CA VAL A 76 -18.23 22.94 4.52
C VAL A 76 -18.49 24.44 4.65
N LEU A 77 -17.93 25.27 3.76
CA LEU A 77 -18.18 26.71 3.71
C LEU A 77 -19.60 27.05 3.27
N ASN A 78 -20.18 26.33 2.30
CA ASN A 78 -21.57 26.52 1.92
C ASN A 78 -22.56 26.05 3.01
N GLY A 79 -22.17 25.08 3.83
CA GLY A 79 -22.93 24.65 5.01
C GLY A 79 -22.86 25.64 6.16
N LEU A 80 -21.70 26.23 6.42
CA LEU A 80 -21.50 27.27 7.45
C LEU A 80 -22.04 28.64 7.03
N GLY A 81 -21.93 29.00 5.74
CA GLY A 81 -22.48 30.25 5.18
C GLY A 81 -24.00 30.29 5.15
N ARG A 82 -24.69 29.13 5.28
CA ARG A 82 -26.14 29.07 5.49
C ARG A 82 -26.55 29.24 6.96
N LEU A 83 -25.62 29.12 7.90
CA LEU A 83 -25.86 29.33 9.34
C LEU A 83 -25.40 30.70 9.83
N THR A 84 -24.46 31.35 9.13
CA THR A 84 -24.07 32.74 9.38
C THR A 84 -24.68 33.62 8.30
N GLY A 85 -25.90 34.08 8.53
CA GLY A 85 -26.55 35.11 7.72
C GLY A 85 -25.72 36.39 7.67
N ASP A 86 -25.80 37.05 6.51
CA ASP A 86 -25.49 38.45 6.19
C ASP A 86 -24.25 39.13 6.79
N GLY A 87 -23.41 39.65 5.89
CA GLY A 87 -22.54 40.80 6.17
C GLY A 87 -21.04 40.53 6.07
N ALA A 88 -20.50 40.50 4.85
CA ALA A 88 -19.11 40.93 4.60
C ALA A 88 -18.86 41.19 3.11
N ALA A 89 -19.47 42.25 2.59
CA ALA A 89 -18.90 42.97 1.47
C ALA A 89 -17.46 43.42 1.84
N GLY A 90 -16.47 43.13 0.99
CA GLY A 90 -15.17 43.82 1.01
C GLY A 90 -14.01 43.26 1.85
N ARG A 91 -13.75 41.95 1.88
CA ARG A 91 -12.45 41.43 2.41
C ARG A 91 -11.41 41.20 1.31
N PRO A 92 -10.14 41.60 1.50
CA PRO A 92 -9.12 41.54 0.46
C PRO A 92 -8.81 40.09 0.09
N VAL A 93 -9.02 39.77 -1.19
CA VAL A 93 -8.96 38.43 -1.82
C VAL A 93 -7.67 37.66 -1.47
N ARG A 94 -6.54 38.34 -1.27
CA ARG A 94 -5.25 37.72 -0.87
C ARG A 94 -5.26 37.11 0.55
N SER A 95 -6.05 37.65 1.48
CA SER A 95 -6.13 37.14 2.87
C SER A 95 -6.98 35.87 2.98
N LEU A 96 -8.02 35.76 2.14
CA LEU A 96 -8.85 34.57 1.98
C LEU A 96 -8.05 33.42 1.38
N GLN A 97 -7.21 33.69 0.38
CA GLN A 97 -6.37 32.69 -0.28
C GLN A 97 -5.38 32.04 0.70
N ARG A 98 -4.69 32.83 1.54
CA ARG A 98 -3.76 32.29 2.56
C ARG A 98 -4.47 31.50 3.66
N ARG A 99 -5.71 31.89 4.04
CA ARG A 99 -6.53 31.14 5.01
C ARG A 99 -7.06 29.84 4.40
N GLN A 100 -7.48 29.86 3.15
CA GLN A 100 -7.92 28.69 2.40
C GLN A 100 -6.78 27.68 2.21
N GLU A 101 -5.57 28.13 1.89
CA GLU A 101 -4.40 27.25 1.82
C GLU A 101 -4.07 26.60 3.16
N ARG A 102 -4.15 27.35 4.27
CA ARG A 102 -3.94 26.81 5.62
C ARG A 102 -5.01 25.81 6.01
N LEU A 103 -6.28 26.11 5.72
CA LEU A 103 -7.41 25.20 5.96
C LEU A 103 -7.32 23.95 5.10
N SER A 104 -6.96 24.09 3.83
CA SER A 104 -6.74 22.98 2.91
C SER A 104 -5.60 22.09 3.39
N LYS A 105 -4.48 22.67 3.84
CA LYS A 105 -3.35 21.92 4.43
C LYS A 105 -3.76 21.21 5.72
N ALA A 106 -4.52 21.87 6.60
CA ALA A 106 -4.98 21.28 7.85
C ALA A 106 -5.99 20.13 7.62
N PHE A 107 -6.94 20.33 6.70
CA PHE A 107 -7.91 19.32 6.29
C PHE A 107 -7.23 18.12 5.63
N HIS A 108 -6.30 18.39 4.72
CA HIS A 108 -5.49 17.36 4.08
C HIS A 108 -4.71 16.52 5.12
N ARG A 109 -4.04 17.18 6.07
CA ARG A 109 -3.28 16.48 7.11
C ARG A 109 -4.16 15.70 8.09
N ARG A 110 -5.32 16.23 8.48
CA ARG A 110 -6.10 15.66 9.60
C ARG A 110 -7.18 14.69 9.15
N VAL A 111 -7.83 14.96 8.03
CA VAL A 111 -8.94 14.16 7.51
C VAL A 111 -8.43 13.24 6.41
N PHE A 112 -7.80 13.81 5.37
CA PHE A 112 -7.38 13.00 4.23
C PHE A 112 -6.33 11.96 4.61
N MET A 113 -5.25 12.32 5.31
CA MET A 113 -4.24 11.33 5.72
C MET A 113 -4.79 10.25 6.65
N LYS A 114 -5.69 10.61 7.58
CA LYS A 114 -6.30 9.66 8.52
C LYS A 114 -7.24 8.70 7.81
N THR A 115 -8.07 9.21 6.91
CA THR A 115 -8.95 8.37 6.08
C THR A 115 -8.14 7.53 5.10
N TYR A 116 -7.11 8.11 4.47
CA TYR A 116 -6.23 7.43 3.53
C TYR A 116 -5.52 6.24 4.16
N GLN A 117 -5.03 6.37 5.40
CA GLN A 117 -4.39 5.26 6.12
C GLN A 117 -5.29 4.01 6.18
N ASN A 118 -6.61 4.19 6.33
CA ASN A 118 -7.56 3.07 6.37
C ASN A 118 -7.80 2.42 5.00
N PHE A 119 -7.77 3.21 3.92
CA PHE A 119 -7.97 2.71 2.55
C PHE A 119 -6.68 2.32 1.84
N ARG A 120 -5.52 2.66 2.40
CA ARG A 120 -4.21 2.39 1.81
C ARG A 120 -4.00 0.91 1.47
N PRO A 121 -4.37 -0.08 2.31
CA PRO A 121 -4.27 -1.50 1.94
C PRO A 121 -5.08 -1.85 0.67
N LEU A 122 -6.29 -1.30 0.53
CA LEU A 122 -7.14 -1.52 -0.64
C LEU A 122 -6.54 -0.87 -1.89
N VAL A 123 -6.04 0.37 -1.77
CA VAL A 123 -5.37 1.07 -2.87
C VAL A 123 -4.14 0.30 -3.34
N LEU A 124 -3.25 -0.09 -2.42
CA LEU A 124 -2.07 -0.87 -2.74
C LEU A 124 -2.43 -2.19 -3.41
N SER A 125 -3.41 -2.91 -2.86
CA SER A 125 -3.88 -4.17 -3.46
C SER A 125 -4.32 -3.98 -4.91
N ARG A 126 -5.01 -2.89 -5.24
CA ARG A 126 -5.52 -2.63 -6.61
C ARG A 126 -4.41 -2.19 -7.56
N ILE A 127 -3.38 -1.52 -7.07
CA ILE A 127 -2.20 -1.18 -7.88
C ILE A 127 -1.43 -2.45 -8.23
N PHE A 128 -1.21 -3.32 -7.24
CA PHE A 128 -0.53 -4.60 -7.46
C PHE A 128 -1.34 -5.53 -8.37
N ASP A 129 -2.66 -5.62 -8.18
CA ASP A 129 -3.55 -6.45 -9.01
C ASP A 129 -3.44 -6.12 -10.50
N LYS A 130 -3.28 -4.83 -10.86
CA LYS A 130 -3.06 -4.41 -12.25
C LYS A 130 -1.69 -4.80 -12.79
N ARG A 131 -0.68 -4.91 -11.94
CA ARG A 131 0.68 -5.27 -12.33
C ARG A 131 0.92 -6.77 -12.30
N LEU A 132 0.15 -7.50 -11.49
CA LEU A 132 0.28 -8.93 -11.27
C LEU A 132 0.35 -9.76 -12.56
N PRO A 133 -0.47 -9.50 -13.60
CA PRO A 133 -0.37 -10.22 -14.86
C PRO A 133 0.98 -10.07 -15.57
N GLY A 134 1.68 -8.96 -15.36
CA GLY A 134 3.02 -8.73 -15.91
C GLY A 134 4.16 -9.33 -15.09
N LEU A 135 3.85 -9.99 -13.97
CA LEU A 135 4.85 -10.58 -13.07
C LEU A 135 5.11 -12.07 -13.35
N GLY A 136 4.38 -12.68 -14.31
CA GLY A 136 4.58 -14.09 -14.66
C GLY A 136 4.27 -15.06 -13.51
N LEU A 137 3.36 -14.68 -12.60
CA LEU A 137 2.93 -15.55 -11.50
C LEU A 137 1.93 -16.58 -12.03
N ASP A 138 2.45 -17.59 -12.74
CA ASP A 138 1.65 -18.71 -13.24
C ASP A 138 1.28 -19.67 -12.10
N HIS A 139 2.13 -19.71 -11.08
CA HIS A 139 2.03 -20.67 -10.01
C HIS A 139 2.58 -20.12 -8.69
N VAL A 140 1.87 -20.35 -7.59
CA VAL A 140 2.27 -19.91 -6.25
C VAL A 140 1.97 -21.03 -5.25
N ASP A 141 3.00 -21.49 -4.54
CA ASP A 141 2.87 -22.55 -3.53
C ASP A 141 2.50 -22.02 -2.15
N MET A 142 3.02 -20.83 -1.83
CA MET A 142 2.78 -20.18 -0.54
C MET A 142 2.81 -18.67 -0.69
N ILE A 143 1.92 -18.01 0.05
CA ILE A 143 1.78 -16.56 0.15
C ILE A 143 1.98 -16.17 1.61
N VAL A 144 3.00 -15.38 1.90
CA VAL A 144 3.26 -14.84 3.24
C VAL A 144 2.98 -13.35 3.26
N ALA A 145 1.95 -12.93 3.98
CA ALA A 145 1.62 -11.53 4.21
C ALA A 145 2.29 -11.05 5.52
N SER A 146 3.43 -10.36 5.41
CA SER A 146 4.28 -10.05 6.57
C SER A 146 3.83 -8.83 7.39
N ASP A 147 2.91 -8.03 6.86
CA ASP A 147 2.40 -6.83 7.53
C ASP A 147 0.93 -6.53 7.23
N ALA A 148 0.31 -5.67 8.04
CA ALA A 148 -1.11 -5.33 7.93
C ALA A 148 -1.51 -4.72 6.58
N LEU A 149 -0.64 -3.97 5.90
CA LEU A 149 -0.94 -3.38 4.59
C LEU A 149 -0.94 -4.47 3.50
N SER A 150 -0.15 -5.52 3.69
CA SER A 150 -0.06 -6.64 2.76
C SER A 150 -1.22 -7.64 2.84
N VAL A 151 -1.91 -7.73 3.98
CA VAL A 151 -2.98 -8.71 4.23
C VAL A 151 -4.09 -8.64 3.18
N THR A 152 -4.53 -7.44 2.80
CA THR A 152 -5.60 -7.28 1.80
C THR A 152 -5.20 -7.85 0.43
N LEU A 153 -3.94 -7.66 0.00
CA LEU A 153 -3.46 -8.26 -1.22
C LEU A 153 -3.26 -9.77 -1.05
N GLY A 154 -2.69 -10.20 0.08
CA GLY A 154 -2.52 -11.62 0.41
C GLY A 154 -3.84 -12.40 0.33
N TRP A 155 -4.92 -11.85 0.88
CA TRP A 155 -6.26 -12.45 0.78
C TRP A 155 -6.77 -12.56 -0.67
N LYS A 156 -6.57 -11.52 -1.48
CA LYS A 156 -6.95 -11.56 -2.91
C LYS A 156 -6.15 -12.60 -3.68
N LEU A 157 -4.86 -12.72 -3.37
CA LEU A 157 -3.97 -13.69 -3.99
C LEU A 157 -4.32 -15.11 -3.57
N ALA A 158 -4.66 -15.34 -2.30
CA ALA A 158 -5.13 -16.63 -1.82
C ALA A 158 -6.41 -17.06 -2.55
N ARG A 159 -7.31 -16.12 -2.85
CA ARG A 159 -8.49 -16.41 -3.69
C ARG A 159 -8.15 -16.71 -5.14
N ARG A 160 -7.10 -16.10 -5.68
CA ARG A 160 -6.63 -16.32 -7.06
C ARG A 160 -5.85 -17.63 -7.20
N PHE A 161 -5.12 -18.02 -6.16
CA PHE A 161 -4.32 -19.24 -6.07
C PHE A 161 -4.86 -20.11 -4.92
N PRO A 162 -6.01 -20.78 -5.10
CA PRO A 162 -6.68 -21.50 -4.02
C PRO A 162 -5.86 -22.66 -3.45
N ASN A 163 -4.89 -23.17 -4.22
CA ASN A 163 -3.98 -24.25 -3.80
C ASN A 163 -2.70 -23.72 -3.12
N ALA A 164 -2.56 -22.41 -2.96
CA ALA A 164 -1.43 -21.82 -2.27
C ALA A 164 -1.70 -21.78 -0.76
N VAL A 165 -0.70 -22.14 0.05
CA VAL A 165 -0.75 -21.94 1.49
C VAL A 165 -0.64 -20.44 1.78
N ALA A 166 -1.70 -19.81 2.26
CA ALA A 166 -1.69 -18.39 2.63
C ALA A 166 -1.53 -18.23 4.14
N THR A 167 -0.55 -17.43 4.57
CA THR A 167 -0.28 -17.19 6.00
C THR A 167 0.17 -15.77 6.27
N THR A 168 -0.05 -15.30 7.49
CA THR A 168 0.53 -14.07 8.04
C THR A 168 1.64 -14.37 9.05
N SER A 169 1.94 -15.65 9.29
CA SER A 169 3.02 -16.08 10.17
C SER A 169 4.37 -15.77 9.52
N LEU A 170 5.29 -15.21 10.30
CA LEU A 170 6.71 -15.09 9.92
C LEU A 170 7.50 -16.36 10.18
N ASP A 171 6.82 -17.40 10.68
CA ASP A 171 7.35 -18.75 10.77
C ASP A 171 6.41 -19.71 10.03
N PRO A 172 6.41 -19.68 8.69
CA PRO A 172 5.65 -20.63 7.89
C PRO A 172 6.27 -22.04 7.95
N PRO A 173 5.46 -23.09 7.67
CA PRO A 173 5.99 -24.44 7.54
C PRO A 173 7.09 -24.50 6.46
N PRO A 174 8.02 -25.47 6.56
CA PRO A 174 9.10 -25.64 5.59
C PRO A 174 8.58 -25.76 4.17
N VAL A 175 9.38 -25.32 3.20
CA VAL A 175 9.01 -25.33 1.79
C VAL A 175 8.70 -26.74 1.28
N SER A 176 9.42 -27.74 1.79
CA SER A 176 9.20 -29.17 1.52
C SER A 176 7.83 -29.66 1.99
N GLU A 177 7.37 -29.18 3.15
CA GLU A 177 6.05 -29.55 3.69
C GLU A 177 4.91 -28.84 2.96
N ALA A 178 5.12 -27.57 2.59
CA ALA A 178 4.15 -26.82 1.79
C ALA A 178 3.94 -27.43 0.39
N ALA A 179 5.01 -27.96 -0.21
CA ALA A 179 4.92 -28.69 -1.48
C ALA A 179 4.22 -30.05 -1.34
N ALA A 180 4.36 -30.71 -0.19
CA ALA A 180 3.76 -32.02 0.08
C ALA A 180 2.27 -31.98 0.43
N ARG A 181 1.72 -30.83 0.83
CA ARG A 181 0.29 -30.64 1.12
C ARG A 181 -0.59 -30.47 -0.13
N ARG A 182 -0.06 -30.82 -1.31
CA ARG A 182 -0.75 -30.78 -2.59
C ARG A 182 -1.28 -32.12 -3.04
#